data_AF-A0A8T4DFG2-F1
#
_entry.id   AF-A0A8T4DFG2-F1
#
_cell.length_a   1.000
_cell.length_b   1.000
_cell.length_c   1.000
_cell.angle_alpha   90.00
_cell.angle_beta   90.00
_cell.angle_gamma   90.00
#
_symmetry.space_group_name_H-M   'P 1'
#
loop_
_entity.id
_entity.type
_entity.pdbx_description
1 polymer ?
#
loop_
_entity_poly.entity_id
_entity_poly.type
_entity_poly.pdbx_seq_one_letter_code
_entity_poly.pdbx_strand_id
1 'polypeptide(L)'
;MTLHEEGKLLLKAQVYLNDVELADARVCIHRKGFARATVTHLDIEHPSLVGLIPPKTRTFSWIIGIENGLVIRTEHDDTIKVICPLLNHVLPQGTKTKTCVGGKPTGLFIGFRRRELSKLKRIAEQLLLESTT
;
A
#
# COMPACT_ATOMS: atom_id res chain seq x y z
N MET A 1 -16.18 -7.19 3.71
CA MET A 1 -16.79 -6.17 2.83
C MET A 1 -15.72 -5.16 2.46
N THR A 2 -15.49 -5.00 1.16
CA THR A 2 -14.53 -4.09 0.54
C THR A 2 -15.33 -2.85 0.12
N LEU A 3 -14.95 -1.64 0.54
CA LEU A 3 -15.62 -0.41 0.08
C LEU A 3 -14.97 0.06 -1.22
N HIS A 4 -15.79 0.42 -2.21
CA HIS A 4 -15.34 0.85 -3.53
C HIS A 4 -15.58 2.35 -3.69
N GLU A 5 -14.52 3.11 -3.87
CA GLU A 5 -14.57 4.50 -4.32
C GLU A 5 -13.89 4.56 -5.68
N GLU A 6 -14.66 4.76 -6.75
CA GLU A 6 -14.22 4.99 -8.15
C GLU A 6 -12.76 4.56 -8.48
N GLY A 7 -12.51 3.24 -8.46
CA GLY A 7 -11.21 2.63 -8.82
C GLY A 7 -10.18 2.45 -7.70
N LYS A 8 -10.52 2.80 -6.46
CA LYS A 8 -9.83 2.40 -5.23
C LYS A 8 -10.54 1.21 -4.59
N LEU A 9 -9.79 0.16 -4.29
CA LEU A 9 -10.27 -1.04 -3.61
C LEU A 9 -9.76 -1.07 -2.17
N LEU A 10 -10.63 -0.81 -1.19
CA LEU A 10 -10.24 -0.74 0.21
C LEU A 10 -9.91 -2.11 0.79
N LEU A 11 -8.70 -2.29 1.30
CA LEU A 11 -8.28 -3.52 1.95
C LEU A 11 -8.61 -3.48 3.44
N LYS A 12 -9.08 -4.61 3.99
CA LYS A 12 -9.13 -4.81 5.44
C LYS A 12 -7.70 -4.94 5.95
N ALA A 13 -7.20 -3.89 6.59
CA ALA A 13 -5.83 -3.80 7.05
C ALA A 13 -5.73 -3.02 8.37
N GLN A 14 -4.70 -3.32 9.15
CA GLN A 14 -4.24 -2.46 10.25
C GLN A 14 -2.92 -1.81 9.84
N VAL A 15 -2.70 -0.58 10.27
CA VAL A 15 -1.47 0.17 9.97
C VAL A 15 -0.84 0.63 11.27
N TYR A 16 0.48 0.51 11.35
CA TYR A 16 1.27 0.96 12.49
C TYR A 16 2.39 1.85 11.99
N LEU A 17 2.68 2.93 12.72
CA LEU A 17 3.86 3.78 12.54
C LEU A 17 4.70 3.68 13.82
N ASN A 18 5.92 3.19 13.70
CA ASN A 18 6.83 3.02 14.85
C ASN A 18 6.16 2.29 16.02
N ASP A 19 5.49 1.18 15.69
CA ASP A 19 4.72 0.31 16.62
C ASP A 19 3.48 0.93 17.26
N VAL A 20 3.13 2.18 16.92
CA VAL A 20 1.86 2.82 17.30
C VAL A 20 0.81 2.52 16.23
N GLU A 21 -0.30 1.93 16.62
CA GLU A 21 -1.44 1.71 15.72
C GLU A 21 -2.02 3.05 15.25
N LEU A 22 -2.23 3.17 13.94
CA LEU A 22 -2.89 4.30 13.32
C LEU A 22 -4.37 3.97 13.14
N ALA A 23 -5.19 4.33 14.13
CA ALA A 23 -6.64 4.17 14.05
C ALA A 23 -7.19 4.84 12.78
N ASP A 24 -8.18 4.21 12.14
CA ASP A 24 -8.83 4.72 10.92
C ASP A 24 -7.91 4.88 9.70
N ALA A 25 -6.70 4.32 9.71
CA ALA A 25 -5.84 4.29 8.55
C ALA A 25 -6.49 3.48 7.40
N ARG A 26 -6.46 4.05 6.19
CA ARG A 26 -7.06 3.44 5.00
C ARG A 26 -5.97 2.87 4.12
N VAL A 27 -6.08 1.59 3.77
CA VAL A 27 -5.18 0.94 2.81
C VAL A 27 -5.99 0.56 1.58
N CYS A 28 -5.60 1.00 0.40
CA CYS A 28 -6.34 0.64 -0.81
C CYS A 28 -5.45 0.37 -2.03
N ILE A 29 -5.93 -0.49 -2.91
CA ILE A 29 -5.33 -0.67 -4.23
C ILE A 29 -5.92 0.39 -5.16
N HIS A 30 -5.11 1.36 -5.57
CA HIS A 30 -5.50 2.38 -6.54
C HIS A 30 -5.18 1.86 -7.95
N ARG A 31 -6.22 1.58 -8.75
CA ARG A 31 -6.09 0.98 -10.08
C ARG A 31 -5.69 2.01 -11.13
N LYS A 32 -4.82 1.60 -12.06
CA LYS A 32 -4.51 2.38 -13.27
C LYS A 32 -5.79 2.78 -14.03
N GLY A 33 -5.82 4.02 -14.52
CA GLY A 33 -6.91 4.57 -15.33
C GLY A 33 -8.01 5.24 -14.50
N PHE A 34 -7.99 5.09 -13.17
CA PHE A 34 -8.97 5.69 -12.27
C PHE A 34 -8.35 6.82 -11.45
N ALA A 35 -9.13 7.86 -11.16
CA ALA A 35 -8.69 9.04 -10.39
C ALA A 35 -7.26 9.54 -10.76
N ARG A 36 -6.96 9.56 -12.07
CA ARG A 36 -5.67 9.97 -12.68
C ARG A 36 -4.46 9.06 -12.39
N ALA A 37 -4.65 7.86 -11.85
CA ALA A 37 -3.55 6.91 -11.67
C ALA A 37 -3.01 6.40 -13.00
N THR A 38 -1.75 6.71 -13.31
CA THR A 38 -1.07 6.24 -14.51
C THR A 38 -0.56 4.79 -14.38
N VAL A 39 -0.43 4.30 -13.14
CA VAL A 39 -0.06 2.92 -12.78
C VAL A 39 -0.86 2.45 -11.56
N THR A 40 -1.11 1.14 -11.47
CA THR A 40 -1.70 0.55 -10.25
C THR A 40 -0.69 0.63 -9.10
N HIS A 41 -1.12 1.05 -7.92
CA HIS A 41 -0.27 1.17 -6.74
C HIS A 41 -1.07 0.90 -5.46
N LEU A 42 -0.37 0.77 -4.32
CA LEU A 42 -0.99 0.64 -3.01
C LEU A 42 -0.93 2.00 -2.29
N ASP A 43 -2.07 2.52 -1.88
CA ASP A 43 -2.18 3.71 -1.04
C ASP A 43 -2.29 3.33 0.43
N ILE A 44 -1.65 4.12 1.30
CA ILE A 44 -1.78 4.05 2.75
C ILE A 44 -2.05 5.47 3.24
N GLU A 45 -3.28 5.74 3.67
CA GLU A 45 -3.76 7.07 4.00
C GLU A 45 -4.03 7.18 5.51
N HIS A 46 -3.34 8.12 6.16
CA HIS A 46 -3.55 8.53 7.54
C HIS A 46 -2.82 9.86 7.78
N PRO A 47 -3.36 10.81 8.57
CA PRO A 47 -2.72 12.10 8.83
C PRO A 47 -1.29 11.99 9.36
N SER A 48 -1.01 11.05 10.28
CA SER A 48 0.34 10.82 10.83
C SER A 48 1.38 10.35 9.80
N LEU A 49 0.96 9.92 8.61
CA LEU A 49 1.89 9.54 7.53
C LEU A 49 2.23 10.72 6.61
N VAL A 50 1.50 11.83 6.72
CA VAL A 50 1.73 13.03 5.91
C VAL A 50 3.05 13.67 6.34
N GLY A 51 3.93 13.91 5.37
CA GLY A 51 5.23 14.55 5.62
C GLY A 51 6.37 13.57 5.92
N LEU A 52 6.11 12.30 6.23
CA LEU A 52 7.16 11.25 6.31
C LEU A 52 7.94 11.16 4.99
N ILE A 53 7.23 11.32 3.88
CA ILE A 53 7.78 11.67 2.58
C ILE A 53 7.04 12.93 2.12
N PRO A 54 7.74 14.03 1.77
CA PRO A 54 7.07 15.25 1.34
C PRO A 54 6.10 15.01 0.16
N PRO A 55 4.94 15.67 0.11
CA PRO A 55 4.01 15.53 -1.00
C PRO A 55 4.67 15.81 -2.35
N LYS A 56 4.29 15.06 -3.39
CA LYS A 56 4.84 15.15 -4.76
C LYS A 56 6.32 14.75 -4.89
N THR A 57 6.96 14.28 -3.82
CA THR A 57 8.28 13.65 -3.87
C THR A 57 8.17 12.14 -3.74
N ARG A 58 9.26 11.45 -4.05
CA ARG A 58 9.37 10.00 -3.95
C ARG A 58 10.76 9.60 -3.48
N THR A 59 10.83 8.54 -2.71
CA THR A 59 12.07 7.85 -2.33
C THR A 59 12.03 6.42 -2.83
N PHE A 60 13.16 5.73 -2.70
CA PHE A 60 13.24 4.29 -2.96
C PHE A 60 13.48 3.57 -1.64
N SER A 61 12.39 3.14 -1.01
CA SER A 61 12.43 2.51 0.31
C SER A 61 12.49 0.99 0.20
N TRP A 62 13.09 0.35 1.20
CA TRP A 62 13.01 -1.09 1.35
C TRP A 62 11.63 -1.48 1.89
N ILE A 63 10.98 -2.42 1.20
CA ILE A 63 9.75 -3.05 1.64
C ILE A 63 10.03 -4.53 1.87
N ILE A 64 9.61 -5.04 3.02
CA ILE A 64 9.85 -6.40 3.47
C ILE A 64 8.49 -7.07 3.68
N GLY A 65 8.31 -8.27 3.13
CA GLY A 65 7.18 -9.11 3.48
C GLY A 65 7.35 -9.64 4.90
N ILE A 66 6.39 -9.36 5.76
CA ILE A 66 6.30 -9.93 7.11
C ILE A 66 5.13 -10.89 7.18
N GLU A 67 5.00 -11.59 8.30
CA GLU A 67 3.80 -12.37 8.58
C GLU A 67 2.56 -11.47 8.47
N ASN A 68 1.60 -11.91 7.65
CA ASN A 68 0.33 -11.24 7.40
C ASN A 68 0.45 -9.79 6.88
N GLY A 69 1.55 -9.39 6.25
CA GLY A 69 1.68 -8.00 5.84
C GLY A 69 3.00 -7.56 5.22
N LEU A 70 3.20 -6.25 5.25
CA LEU A 70 4.40 -5.57 4.75
C LEU A 70 4.98 -4.65 5.83
N VAL A 71 6.29 -4.43 5.76
CA VAL A 71 6.99 -3.37 6.48
C VAL A 71 7.69 -2.48 5.47
N ILE A 72 7.49 -1.17 5.58
CA ILE A 72 8.21 -0.13 4.84
C ILE A 72 9.17 0.56 5.81
N ARG A 73 10.45 0.64 5.45
CA ARG A 73 11.45 1.42 6.19
C ARG A 73 11.78 2.69 5.41
N THR A 74 11.53 3.84 6.01
CA THR A 74 11.89 5.14 5.41
C THR A 74 13.39 5.41 5.56
N GLU A 75 13.87 6.52 4.98
CA GLU A 75 15.27 6.96 5.11
C GLU A 75 15.58 7.57 6.49
N HIS A 76 14.54 7.93 7.27
CA HIS A 76 14.65 8.52 8.60
C HIS A 76 14.42 7.50 9.73
N ASP A 77 14.60 6.20 9.42
CA ASP A 77 14.37 5.07 10.32
C ASP A 77 12.91 4.87 10.81
N ASP A 78 11.95 5.63 10.28
CA ASP A 78 10.53 5.33 10.52
C ASP A 78 10.14 3.99 9.89
N THR A 79 9.32 3.24 10.62
CA THR A 79 8.83 1.94 10.21
C THR A 79 7.31 1.98 10.11
N ILE A 80 6.79 1.78 8.89
CA ILE A 80 5.36 1.63 8.65
C ILE A 80 5.06 0.14 8.47
N LYS A 81 4.21 -0.43 9.32
CA LYS A 81 3.73 -1.81 9.19
C LYS A 81 2.31 -1.80 8.66
N VAL A 82 2.03 -2.63 7.67
CA VAL A 82 0.68 -2.84 7.13
C VAL A 82 0.33 -4.30 7.29
N ILE A 83 -0.59 -4.61 8.20
CA ILE A 83 -1.09 -5.95 8.45
C ILE A 83 -2.31 -6.17 7.55
N CYS A 84 -2.11 -6.93 6.48
CA CYS A 84 -3.13 -7.38 5.55
C CYS A 84 -2.61 -8.67 4.86
N PRO A 85 -3.15 -9.86 5.20
CA PRO A 85 -2.66 -11.13 4.66
C PRO A 85 -2.60 -11.20 3.14
N LEU A 86 -3.53 -10.52 2.45
CA LEU A 86 -3.54 -10.43 0.99
C LEU A 86 -2.24 -9.87 0.40
N LEU A 87 -1.55 -8.98 1.14
CA LEU A 87 -0.30 -8.38 0.67
C LEU A 87 0.86 -9.37 0.62
N ASN A 88 0.79 -10.51 1.33
CA ASN A 88 1.79 -11.56 1.19
C ASN A 88 1.73 -12.27 -0.17
N HIS A 89 0.60 -12.22 -0.89
CA HIS A 89 0.56 -12.64 -2.28
C HIS A 89 1.33 -11.69 -3.21
N VAL A 90 1.52 -10.42 -2.83
CA VAL A 90 2.35 -9.46 -3.57
C VAL A 90 3.83 -9.69 -3.25
N LEU A 91 4.17 -9.65 -1.96
CA LEU A 91 5.52 -9.82 -1.44
C LEU A 91 5.50 -10.83 -0.28
N PRO A 92 5.91 -12.10 -0.53
CA PRO A 92 5.90 -13.15 0.49
C PRO A 92 6.75 -12.83 1.70
N GLN A 93 6.40 -13.40 2.86
CA GLN A 93 7.17 -13.27 4.09
C GLN A 93 8.65 -13.61 3.89
N GLY A 94 9.54 -12.82 4.48
CA GLY A 94 10.99 -12.99 4.39
C GLY A 94 11.61 -12.46 3.10
N THR A 95 10.81 -12.09 2.10
CA THR A 95 11.30 -11.46 0.87
C THR A 95 11.34 -9.94 1.02
N LYS A 96 12.23 -9.29 0.27
CA LYS A 96 12.35 -7.82 0.26
C LYS A 96 12.49 -7.28 -1.15
N THR A 97 12.01 -6.06 -1.36
CA THR A 97 12.17 -5.32 -2.62
C THR A 97 12.42 -3.85 -2.32
N LYS A 98 13.28 -3.20 -3.12
CA LYS A 98 13.49 -1.75 -3.05
C LYS A 98 12.66 -1.09 -4.14
N THR A 99 11.64 -0.32 -3.77
CA THR A 99 10.65 0.20 -4.71
C THR A 99 10.28 1.64 -4.39
N CYS A 100 9.57 2.28 -5.33
CA CYS A 100 9.13 3.67 -5.18
C CYS A 100 8.11 3.79 -4.05
N VAL A 101 8.35 4.71 -3.12
CA VAL A 101 7.37 5.16 -2.12
C VAL A 101 7.27 6.68 -2.23
N GLY A 102 6.06 7.21 -2.38
CA GLY A 102 5.87 8.64 -2.60
C GLY A 102 4.88 9.27 -1.63
N GLY A 103 5.13 10.53 -1.30
CA GLY A 103 4.29 11.32 -0.42
C GLY A 103 3.01 11.81 -1.10
N LYS A 104 1.89 11.72 -0.39
CA LYS A 104 0.58 12.25 -0.78
C LYS A 104 0.06 13.21 0.29
N PRO A 105 -0.86 14.13 -0.04
CA PRO A 105 -1.51 14.98 0.96
C PRO A 105 -2.26 14.20 2.06
N THR A 106 -2.62 12.95 1.80
CA THR A 106 -3.37 12.08 2.71
C THR A 106 -2.54 10.95 3.32
N GLY A 107 -1.26 10.82 2.97
CA GLY A 107 -0.39 9.72 3.42
C GLY A 107 0.66 9.36 2.38
N LEU A 108 0.74 8.09 2.01
CA LEU A 108 1.79 7.54 1.13
C LEU A 108 1.20 6.67 0.01
N PHE A 109 1.96 6.49 -1.06
CA PHE A 109 1.76 5.38 -2.00
C PHE A 109 3.01 4.53 -2.17
N ILE A 110 2.80 3.27 -2.54
CA ILE A 110 3.84 2.30 -2.90
C ILE A 110 3.65 1.90 -4.36
N GLY A 111 4.59 2.33 -5.21
CA GLY A 111 4.69 1.91 -6.60
C GLY A 111 5.60 0.69 -6.70
N PHE A 112 5.01 -0.51 -6.80
CA PHE A 112 5.74 -1.77 -6.94
C PHE A 112 6.46 -1.92 -8.29
N ARG A 113 7.54 -2.72 -8.30
CA ARG A 113 8.21 -3.16 -9.54
C ARG A 113 7.29 -4.10 -10.33
N ARG A 114 7.60 -4.30 -11.62
CA ARG A 114 6.77 -5.07 -12.56
C ARG A 114 6.35 -6.45 -12.03
N ARG A 115 7.24 -7.16 -11.32
CA ARG A 115 6.99 -8.50 -10.76
C ARG A 115 5.93 -8.47 -9.66
N GLU A 116 6.00 -7.52 -8.73
CA GLU A 116 5.03 -7.39 -7.64
C GLU A 116 3.74 -6.68 -8.12
N LEU A 117 3.87 -5.75 -9.06
CA LEU A 117 2.76 -5.03 -9.67
C LEU A 117 1.74 -5.96 -10.36
N SER A 118 2.21 -6.99 -11.07
CA SER A 118 1.29 -7.96 -11.70
C SER A 118 0.47 -8.73 -10.67
N LYS A 119 1.07 -9.05 -9.52
CA LYS A 119 0.39 -9.74 -8.41
C LYS A 119 -0.63 -8.83 -7.74
N LEU A 120 -0.27 -7.56 -7.49
CA LEU A 120 -1.20 -6.57 -6.95
C LEU A 120 -2.42 -6.37 -7.88
N LYS A 121 -2.21 -6.35 -9.20
CA LYS A 121 -3.31 -6.29 -10.18
C LYS A 121 -4.21 -7.52 -10.12
N ARG A 122 -3.65 -8.72 -9.99
CA ARG A 122 -4.43 -9.95 -9.84
C ARG A 122 -5.32 -9.91 -8.60
N ILE A 123 -4.81 -9.44 -7.46
CA ILE A 123 -5.62 -9.26 -6.25
C ILE A 123 -6.74 -8.26 -6.51
N ALA A 124 -6.46 -7.15 -7.19
CA ALA A 124 -7.47 -6.15 -7.54
C ALA A 124 -8.59 -6.73 -8.42
N GLU A 125 -8.26 -7.59 -9.38
CA GLU A 125 -9.23 -8.27 -10.25
C GLU A 125 -10.09 -9.26 -9.45
N GLN A 126 -9.49 -10.03 -8.54
CA GLN A 126 -10.22 -10.96 -7.68
C GLN A 126 -11.24 -10.24 -6.77
N LEU A 127 -10.82 -9.16 -6.13
CA LEU A 127 -11.70 -8.36 -5.26
C LEU A 127 -12.89 -7.76 -6.02
N LEU A 128 -12.72 -7.40 -7.30
CA LEU A 128 -13.80 -6.90 -8.13
C LEU A 128 -14.81 -7.98 -8.49
N LEU A 129 -14.33 -9.18 -8.80
CA LEU A 129 -15.20 -10.32 -9.08
C LEU A 129 -16.05 -10.67 -7.86
N GLU A 130 -15.43 -10.75 -6.68
CA GLU A 130 -16.13 -11.04 -5.42
C GLU A 130 -17.16 -9.98 -5.04
N SER A 131 -16.95 -8.71 -5.42
CA SER A 131 -17.92 -7.62 -5.15
C SER A 131 -19.14 -7.61 -6.08
N THR A 132 -19.13 -8.41 -7.15
CA THR A 132 -20.22 -8.48 -8.14
C THR A 132 -21.13 -9.71 -7.93
N THR A 133 -20.72 -10.64 -7.08
CA THR A 133 -21.45 -11.84 -6.63
C THR A 133 -22.06 -11.64 -5.27
#